data_AF-A0A443S6B9-F1
#
_entry.id   AF-A0A443S6B9-F1
#
_cell.length_a   1.000
_cell.length_b   1.000
_cell.length_c   1.000
_cell.angle_alpha   90.00
_cell.angle_beta   90.00
_cell.angle_gamma   90.00
#
_symmetry.space_group_name_H-M   'P 1'
#
loop_
_entity.id
_entity.type
_entity.pdbx_description
1 polymer ?
#
loop_
_entity_poly.entity_id
_entity_poly.type
_entity_poly.pdbx_seq_one_letter_code
_entity_poly.pdbx_strand_id
1 'polypeptide(L)' 'MEVTLPSGFISDNELLETIKNNVVKRTETKHENTEIVIYFEKFGTYLQSLVFKVKCSSHVPGRLSKS' A
#
# COMPACT_ATOMS: atom_id res chain seq x y z
N MET A 1 10.69 1.78 -0.08
CA MET A 1 10.18 0.78 0.89
C MET A 1 9.23 -0.12 0.13
N GLU A 2 9.39 -1.42 0.29
CA GLU A 2 8.49 -2.41 -0.31
C GLU A 2 7.71 -3.08 0.81
N VAL A 3 6.40 -3.21 0.61
CA VAL A 3 5.48 -3.83 1.54
C VAL A 3 4.72 -4.90 0.80
N THR A 4 4.95 -6.16 1.19
CA THR A 4 4.21 -7.30 0.67
C THR A 4 2.99 -7.53 1.57
N LEU A 5 1.82 -7.62 0.96
CA LEU A 5 0.59 -7.94 1.67
C LEU A 5 0.51 -9.45 1.96
N PRO A 6 -0.15 -9.84 3.06
CA PRO A 6 -0.46 -11.24 3.32
C PRO A 6 -1.31 -11.85 2.20
N SER A 7 -1.21 -13.18 2.02
CA SER A 7 -1.99 -13.91 1.03
C SER A 7 -3.50 -13.67 1.18
N GLY A 8 -4.18 -13.43 0.06
CA GLY A 8 -5.62 -13.17 0.04
C GLY A 8 -6.01 -11.71 0.32
N PHE A 9 -5.02 -10.80 0.43
CA PHE A 9 -5.25 -9.36 0.50
C PHE A 9 -4.68 -8.66 -0.72
N ILE A 10 -5.41 -7.67 -1.22
CA ILE A 10 -4.98 -6.77 -2.28
C ILE A 10 -5.09 -5.32 -1.80
N SER A 11 -4.19 -4.45 -2.25
CA SER A 11 -4.22 -3.03 -1.95
C SER A 11 -5.22 -2.31 -2.85
N ASP A 12 -5.96 -1.37 -2.26
CA ASP A 12 -6.82 -0.48 -3.02
C ASP A 12 -6.01 0.70 -3.61
N ASN A 13 -5.93 0.77 -4.94
CA ASN A 13 -5.10 1.73 -5.66
C ASN A 13 -5.55 3.18 -5.44
N GLU A 14 -6.85 3.43 -5.25
CA GLU A 14 -7.40 4.79 -5.07
C GLU A 14 -6.96 5.41 -3.73
N LEU A 15 -6.62 4.58 -2.74
CA LEU A 15 -6.25 5.03 -1.39
C LEU A 15 -4.74 5.26 -1.22
N LEU A 16 -3.91 4.74 -2.13
CA LEU A 16 -2.47 4.99 -2.16
C LEU A 16 -2.13 6.43 -2.56
N GLU A 17 -3.03 7.12 -3.28
CA GLU A 17 -2.90 8.54 -3.62
C GLU A 17 -3.09 9.46 -2.41
N THR A 18 -3.68 8.97 -1.32
CA THR A 18 -3.83 9.72 -0.06
C THR A 18 -2.52 9.75 0.75
N ILE A 19 -1.52 8.94 0.35
CA ILE A 19 -0.16 8.99 0.90
C ILE A 19 0.61 10.18 0.29
N LYS A 20 0.01 11.38 0.32
CA LYS A 20 0.68 12.64 -0.01
C LYS A 20 1.29 13.23 1.25
N ASN A 21 2.36 12.61 1.71
CA ASN A 21 3.31 13.28 2.59
C ASN A 21 4.37 13.96 1.72
N ASN A 22 4.86 15.14 2.12
CA ASN A 22 5.90 15.91 1.38
C ASN A 22 7.18 15.12 1.07
N VAL A 23 7.37 13.94 1.68
CA VAL A 23 8.54 13.07 1.55
C VAL A 23 8.31 11.94 0.53
N VAL A 24 7.05 11.61 0.22
CA VAL A 24 6.69 10.51 -0.67
C VAL A 24 6.59 11.05 -2.10
N LYS A 25 7.47 10.54 -2.96
CA LYS A 25 7.53 10.91 -4.37
C LYS A 25 6.45 10.20 -5.17
N ARG A 26 6.30 8.91 -4.90
CA ARG A 26 5.46 8.01 -5.69
C ARG A 26 5.13 6.77 -4.89
N THR A 27 3.92 6.28 -5.11
CA THR A 27 3.44 4.97 -4.70
C THR A 27 3.09 4.16 -5.94
N GLU A 28 3.48 2.90 -5.96
CA GLU A 28 3.17 1.95 -7.03
C GLU A 28 2.69 0.64 -6.42
N THR A 29 1.88 -0.09 -7.17
CA THR A 29 1.48 -1.46 -6.85
C THR A 29 2.03 -2.44 -7.87
N LYS A 30 2.44 -3.62 -7.38
CA LYS A 30 2.98 -4.72 -8.17
C LYS A 30 2.24 -6.01 -7.82
N HIS A 31 2.41 -7.04 -8.65
CA HIS A 31 1.85 -8.37 -8.46
C HIS A 31 0.35 -8.36 -8.13
N GLU A 32 -0.49 -7.93 -9.06
CA GLU A 32 -1.96 -7.90 -8.88
C GLU A 32 -2.43 -7.11 -7.63
N ASN A 33 -1.69 -6.06 -7.26
CA ASN A 33 -1.92 -5.25 -6.06
C ASN A 33 -1.61 -5.96 -4.73
N THR A 34 -0.82 -7.04 -4.72
CA THR A 34 -0.37 -7.67 -3.46
C THR A 34 0.93 -7.06 -2.93
N GLU A 35 1.60 -6.24 -3.72
CA GLU A 35 2.82 -5.53 -3.30
C GLU A 35 2.67 -4.04 -3.49
N ILE A 36 3.17 -3.29 -2.53
CA ILE A 36 3.16 -1.82 -2.52
C ILE A 36 4.60 -1.33 -2.45
N VAL A 37 4.99 -0.50 -3.41
CA VAL A 37 6.31 0.12 -3.49
C VAL A 37 6.15 1.61 -3.25
N ILE A 38 6.86 2.11 -2.22
CA ILE A 38 6.88 3.53 -1.84
C ILE A 38 8.25 4.11 -2.13
N TYR A 39 8.30 5.11 -3.01
CA TYR A 39 9.50 5.88 -3.34
C TYR A 39 9.50 7.19 -2.56
N PHE A 40 10.61 7.47 -1.90
CA PHE A 40 10.81 8.68 -1.12
C PHE A 40 11.80 9.60 -1.84
N GLU A 41 11.61 10.91 -1.77
CA GLU A 41 12.57 11.86 -2.35
C GLU A 41 13.80 12.02 -1.47
N LYS A 42 13.62 12.45 -0.22
CA LYS A 42 14.69 12.61 0.77
C LYS A 42 14.15 12.46 2.18
N PHE A 43 14.71 11.56 2.97
CA PHE A 43 14.53 11.58 4.42
C PHE A 43 15.44 12.65 5.01
N GLY A 44 14.86 13.65 5.67
CA GLY A 44 15.64 14.59 6.48
C GLY A 44 16.30 13.87 7.64
N THR A 45 17.46 14.33 8.08
CA THR A 45 18.21 13.80 9.24
C THR A 45 17.50 14.00 10.58
N TYR A 46 16.43 14.80 10.61
CA TYR A 46 15.59 14.95 11.80
C TYR A 46 14.68 13.74 11.96
N LEU A 47 14.64 13.20 13.19
CA LEU A 47 13.81 12.06 13.60
C LEU A 47 12.32 12.38 13.43
N GLN A 48 11.81 12.34 12.21
CA GLN A 48 10.37 12.36 11.92
C GLN A 48 9.93 10.92 11.69
N SER A 49 9.12 10.39 12.61
CA SER A 49 8.43 9.13 12.39
C SER A 49 7.43 9.30 11.26
N LEU A 50 7.63 8.55 10.18
CA LEU A 50 6.74 8.57 9.03
C LEU A 50 5.75 7.40 9.16
N VAL A 51 4.46 7.73 9.31
CA VAL A 51 3.40 6.75 9.54
C VAL A 51 2.51 6.67 8.32
N PHE A 52 2.24 5.45 7.87
CA PHE A 52 1.35 5.17 6.75
C PHE A 52 0.20 4.27 7.19
N LYS A 53 -0.99 4.55 6.68
CA LYS A 53 -2.12 3.64 6.77
C LYS A 53 -2.39 3.09 5.39
N VAL A 54 -2.19 1.80 5.24
CA VAL A 54 -2.56 1.06 4.03
C VAL A 54 -3.89 0.40 4.30
N LYS A 55 -4.88 0.68 3.44
CA LYS A 55 -6.12 -0.09 3.40
C LYS A 55 -5.96 -1.20 2.37
N CYS A 56 -6.36 -2.39 2.76
CA CYS A 56 -6.38 -3.57 1.90
C CYS A 56 -7.77 -4.21 1.97
N SER A 57 -8.18 -4.81 0.86
CA SER A 57 -9.40 -5.61 0.78
C SER A 57 -9.01 -7.09 0.71
N SER A 58 -9.80 -7.94 1.35
CA SER A 58 -9.62 -9.39 1.24
C SER A 58 -10.19 -9.85 -0.11
N HIS A 59 -9.32 -10.29 -1.00
CA HIS A 59 -9.71 -10.97 -2.23
C HIS A 59 -9.47 -12.47 -2.03
N VAL A 60 -10.51 -13.17 -1.60
CA VAL A 60 -10.51 -14.64 -1.52
C VAL A 60 -11.32 -15.14 -2.72
N PRO A 61 -10.67 -15.60 -3.80
CA PRO A 61 -11.40 -16.20 -4.92
C PRO A 61 -12.03 -17.49 -4.41
N GLY A 62 -13.37 -17.53 -4.31
CA GLY A 62 -14.09 -18.78 -4.11
C GLY A 62 -14.84 -19.00 -2.79
N ARG A 63 -15.29 -17.97 -2.07
CA ARG A 63 -16.54 -18.15 -1.30
C ARG A 63 -17.72 -17.73 -2.15
N LEU A 64 -18.19 -18.68 -2.96
CA LEU A 64 -19.56 -18.71 -3.46
C LEU A 64 -20.49 -18.43 -2.27
N SER A 65 -21.01 -17.21 -2.21
CA SER A 65 -22.21 -16.91 -1.45
C SER A 65 -23.33 -17.69 -2.11
N LYS A 66 -23.61 -18.91 -1.62
CA LYS A 66 -24.88 -19.56 -1.88
C LYS A 66 -25.93 -18.75 -1.12
N SER A 67 -26.64 -17.86 -1.83
CA SER A 67 -27.98 -17.43 -1.44
C SER A 67 -28.98 -18.12 -2.34
#